data_AF-A0AAN7WQH7-F1
#
_entry.id   AF-A0AAN7WQH7-F1
#
_cell.length_a   1.000
_cell.length_b   1.000
_cell.length_c   1.000
_cell.angle_alpha   90.00
_cell.angle_beta   90.00
_cell.angle_gamma   90.00
#
_symmetry.space_group_name_H-M   'P 1'
#
loop_
_entity.id
_entity.type
_entity.pdbx_description
1 polymer ?
#
loop_
_entity_poly.entity_id
_entity_poly.type
_entity_poly.pdbx_seq_one_letter_code
_entity_poly.pdbx_strand_id
1 'polypeptide(L)'
;MDPATILARLSQMSGGGTQWDPTLPHMANCVRMVQGNDAIPEPELRRMREETAARAHRRAQMMAGPSPLSASPNEATATTQVSETQQQSDTANQTDEKAASDADEITERMQSLFPGSTWDPTLDPRANIARMVMGSTNLDDDLKRVNEANARQRRAMGITQAEERAEGSISYGDRVIARAKKEFEFTGTEFQEIIQALNPKRGQVCNTPLLALQHLVASVFLHGPLRAGGLYGSLGLAAEHNTNEAEVPSENLDVEWRSCKAAATLVGLLACPVKQLYSTRKFLSGLLGGLPTLKEIRTTPSASLPVAFRAAKTLARKAPVMTLILVSLVDVHIFELAAKRKADNFTSFAHSFAIGIGPEGVIVWQAWGEHGYSLDKFIENGGARLRDWQEAGSFIDWFDRLTQYKGKWDAKRNKLYQQCFEVDINSICGPEGPSKPIVPEYEAWVRLKVVEGVQFADLYKYSFHFL
;
A
#
# COMPACT_ATOMS: atom_id res chain seq x y z
N MET A 1 2.01 -12.05 -13.30
CA MET A 1 1.20 -13.19 -12.79
C MET A 1 -0.21 -12.66 -12.66
N ASP A 2 -1.18 -13.22 -13.39
CA ASP A 2 -2.53 -12.64 -13.41
C ASP A 2 -3.25 -12.86 -12.06
N PRO A 3 -4.26 -12.03 -11.72
CA PRO A 3 -4.98 -12.13 -10.46
C PRO A 3 -5.63 -13.49 -10.19
N ALA A 4 -6.09 -14.22 -11.22
CA ALA A 4 -6.65 -15.55 -11.08
C ALA A 4 -5.57 -16.59 -10.71
N THR A 5 -4.36 -16.45 -11.25
CA THR A 5 -3.20 -17.29 -10.88
C THR A 5 -2.75 -17.05 -9.43
N ILE A 6 -2.81 -15.80 -8.94
CA ILE A 6 -2.52 -15.47 -7.54
C ILE A 6 -3.60 -16.05 -6.61
N LEU A 7 -4.87 -15.95 -6.99
CA LEU A 7 -6.00 -16.52 -6.24
C LEU A 7 -5.97 -18.04 -6.18
N ALA A 8 -5.62 -18.72 -7.28
CA ALA A 8 -5.49 -20.17 -7.32
C ALA A 8 -4.36 -20.68 -6.40
N ARG A 9 -3.24 -19.96 -6.32
CA ARG A 9 -2.12 -20.30 -5.43
C ARG A 9 -2.45 -20.05 -3.95
N LEU A 10 -3.18 -18.99 -3.63
CA LEU A 10 -3.63 -18.73 -2.26
C LEU A 10 -4.64 -19.79 -1.79
N SER A 11 -5.55 -20.24 -2.66
CA SER A 11 -6.51 -21.31 -2.37
C SER A 11 -5.85 -22.69 -2.15
N GLN A 12 -4.68 -22.94 -2.76
CA GLN A 12 -3.93 -24.19 -2.56
C GLN A 12 -3.08 -24.19 -1.27
N MET A 13 -2.75 -23.01 -0.73
CA MET A 13 -1.92 -22.87 0.48
C MET A 13 -2.73 -22.95 1.79
N SER A 14 -4.02 -22.65 1.76
CA SER A 14 -4.92 -22.82 2.91
C SER A 14 -5.50 -24.23 2.88
N GLY A 15 -4.89 -25.18 3.62
CA GLY A 15 -5.38 -26.55 3.79
C GLY A 15 -6.74 -26.69 4.50
N GLY A 16 -7.59 -25.66 4.49
CA GLY A 16 -8.95 -25.68 4.99
C GLY A 16 -9.84 -24.91 4.01
N GLY A 17 -10.98 -25.49 3.62
CA GLY A 17 -11.90 -25.04 2.57
C GLY A 17 -12.60 -23.69 2.82
N THR A 18 -11.83 -22.65 3.11
CA THR A 18 -12.33 -21.29 3.31
C THR A 18 -12.38 -20.59 1.97
N GLN A 19 -13.57 -20.59 1.36
CA GLN A 19 -13.84 -19.88 0.11
C GLN A 19 -13.92 -18.36 0.35
N TRP A 20 -13.39 -17.58 -0.59
CA TRP A 20 -13.50 -16.12 -0.60
C TRP A 20 -14.98 -15.69 -0.62
N ASP A 21 -15.37 -14.82 0.29
CA ASP A 21 -16.74 -14.29 0.40
C ASP A 21 -16.74 -12.83 -0.09
N PRO A 22 -17.26 -12.53 -1.31
CA PRO A 22 -17.23 -11.18 -1.86
C PRO A 22 -18.11 -10.19 -1.09
N THR A 23 -18.94 -10.67 -0.15
CA THR A 23 -19.76 -9.82 0.71
C THR A 23 -19.01 -9.29 1.93
N LEU A 24 -17.79 -9.78 2.17
CA LEU A 24 -16.94 -9.32 3.26
C LEU A 24 -15.87 -8.32 2.80
N PRO A 25 -15.43 -7.40 3.69
CA PRO A 25 -14.25 -6.59 3.45
C PRO A 25 -13.02 -7.47 3.19
N HIS A 26 -12.12 -7.00 2.32
CA HIS A 26 -10.89 -7.71 1.96
C HIS A 26 -10.11 -8.24 3.17
N MET A 27 -9.99 -7.43 4.23
CA MET A 27 -9.32 -7.81 5.47
C MET A 27 -10.01 -8.97 6.22
N ALA A 28 -11.33 -9.04 6.22
CA ALA A 28 -12.07 -10.13 6.87
C ALA A 28 -11.88 -11.46 6.14
N ASN A 29 -11.84 -11.42 4.79
CA ASN A 29 -11.47 -12.59 4.00
C ASN A 29 -10.03 -13.05 4.28
N CYS A 30 -9.08 -12.11 4.38
CA CYS A 30 -7.70 -12.45 4.73
C CYS A 30 -7.58 -13.12 6.10
N VAL A 31 -8.31 -12.63 7.11
CA VAL A 31 -8.33 -13.24 8.45
C VAL A 31 -8.95 -14.64 8.40
N ARG A 32 -10.09 -14.82 7.70
CA ARG A 32 -10.72 -16.14 7.52
C ARG A 32 -9.83 -17.15 6.80
N MET A 33 -9.10 -16.74 5.76
CA MET A 33 -8.20 -17.62 5.03
C MET A 33 -6.97 -18.05 5.85
N VAL A 34 -6.51 -17.19 6.76
CA VAL A 34 -5.32 -17.48 7.59
C VAL A 34 -5.67 -18.23 8.87
N GLN A 35 -6.81 -17.93 9.48
CA GLN A 35 -7.18 -18.39 10.82
C GLN A 35 -8.39 -19.35 10.83
N GLY A 36 -8.99 -19.63 9.66
CA GLY A 36 -10.18 -20.47 9.51
C GLY A 36 -11.50 -19.68 9.56
N ASN A 37 -12.59 -20.31 9.11
CA ASN A 37 -13.92 -19.67 9.05
C ASN A 37 -14.42 -19.16 10.41
N ASP A 38 -14.02 -19.81 11.51
CA ASP A 38 -14.46 -19.47 12.87
C ASP A 38 -13.64 -18.35 13.53
N ALA A 39 -12.64 -17.79 12.82
CA ALA A 39 -11.76 -16.76 13.35
C ALA A 39 -12.47 -15.43 13.64
N ILE A 40 -13.57 -15.16 12.93
CA ILE A 40 -14.42 -14.01 13.15
C ILE A 40 -15.80 -14.54 13.56
N PRO A 41 -16.32 -14.18 14.74
CA PRO A 41 -17.65 -14.61 15.17
C PRO A 41 -18.72 -14.25 14.15
N GLU A 42 -19.69 -15.14 13.92
CA GLU A 42 -20.75 -14.93 12.92
C GLU A 42 -21.54 -13.61 13.10
N PRO A 43 -21.81 -13.10 14.33
CA PRO A 43 -22.44 -11.78 14.49
C PRO A 43 -21.61 -10.63 13.90
N GLU A 44 -20.28 -10.73 13.97
CA GLU A 44 -19.35 -9.73 13.46
C GLU A 44 -19.16 -9.85 11.96
N LEU A 45 -19.13 -11.08 11.43
CA LEU A 45 -19.21 -11.32 9.98
C LEU A 45 -20.51 -10.75 9.40
N ARG A 46 -21.65 -10.98 10.05
CA ARG A 46 -22.94 -10.43 9.64
C ARG A 46 -22.92 -8.90 9.59
N ARG A 47 -22.42 -8.24 10.64
CA ARG A 47 -22.25 -6.78 10.66
C ARG A 47 -21.35 -6.29 9.52
N MET A 48 -20.22 -6.95 9.26
CA MET A 48 -19.32 -6.58 8.17
C MET A 48 -19.95 -6.75 6.78
N ARG A 49 -20.78 -7.79 6.60
CA ARG A 49 -21.56 -7.99 5.36
C ARG A 49 -22.60 -6.88 5.19
N GLU A 50 -23.32 -6.53 6.24
CA GLU A 50 -24.30 -5.43 6.24
C GLU A 50 -23.62 -4.08 5.94
N GLU A 51 -22.45 -3.81 6.53
CA GLU A 51 -21.70 -2.58 6.25
C GLU A 51 -21.16 -2.55 4.80
N THR A 52 -20.68 -3.68 4.29
CA THR A 52 -20.20 -3.80 2.90
C THR A 52 -21.34 -3.65 1.91
N ALA A 53 -22.49 -4.29 2.17
CA ALA A 53 -23.71 -4.14 1.40
C ALA A 53 -24.23 -2.69 1.46
N ALA A 54 -24.23 -2.04 2.63
CA ALA A 54 -24.64 -0.65 2.76
C ALA A 54 -23.70 0.31 2.01
N ARG A 55 -22.38 0.04 1.99
CA ARG A 55 -21.41 0.80 1.19
C ARG A 55 -21.64 0.60 -0.31
N ALA A 56 -21.83 -0.65 -0.74
CA ALA A 56 -22.15 -0.98 -2.12
C ALA A 56 -23.47 -0.34 -2.56
N HIS A 57 -24.48 -0.35 -1.69
CA HIS A 57 -25.77 0.28 -1.93
C HIS A 57 -25.67 1.81 -2.00
N ARG A 58 -24.96 2.46 -1.07
CA ARG A 58 -24.70 3.91 -1.15
C ARG A 58 -23.95 4.28 -2.44
N ARG A 59 -22.96 3.47 -2.82
CA ARG A 59 -22.21 3.65 -4.07
C ARG A 59 -23.11 3.44 -5.30
N ALA A 60 -23.99 2.45 -5.27
CA ALA A 60 -24.97 2.21 -6.32
C ALA A 60 -26.02 3.33 -6.39
N GLN A 61 -26.49 3.87 -5.26
CA GLN A 61 -27.42 5.02 -5.20
C GLN A 61 -26.77 6.32 -5.69
N MET A 62 -25.47 6.50 -5.46
CA MET A 62 -24.72 7.61 -6.05
C MET A 62 -24.55 7.45 -7.57
N MET A 63 -24.62 6.21 -8.07
CA MET A 63 -24.43 5.87 -9.49
C MET A 63 -25.74 5.67 -10.27
N ALA A 64 -26.87 5.43 -9.59
CA ALA A 64 -28.16 5.14 -10.20
C ALA A 64 -29.17 6.26 -9.89
N GLY A 65 -29.51 7.06 -10.91
CA GLY A 65 -30.76 7.81 -10.92
C GLY A 65 -31.97 6.87 -10.93
N PRO A 66 -33.19 7.34 -10.59
CA PRO A 66 -34.33 6.45 -10.30
C PRO A 66 -34.94 5.86 -11.57
N SER A 67 -35.15 4.53 -11.57
CA SER A 67 -35.86 3.77 -12.61
C SER A 67 -37.06 2.99 -12.05
N PRO A 68 -38.12 2.75 -12.85
CA PRO A 68 -39.23 1.88 -12.46
C PRO A 68 -39.20 0.46 -13.09
N LEU A 69 -40.08 -0.37 -12.51
CA LEU A 69 -40.20 -1.84 -12.44
C LEU A 69 -40.63 -2.65 -13.70
N SER A 70 -40.16 -3.92 -13.68
CA SER A 70 -40.82 -5.24 -13.94
C SER A 70 -41.33 -5.65 -15.33
N ALA A 71 -40.94 -6.87 -15.78
CA ALA A 71 -41.78 -8.08 -15.90
C ALA A 71 -41.06 -9.24 -16.64
N SER A 72 -41.52 -10.49 -16.40
CA SER A 72 -41.07 -11.82 -16.88
C SER A 72 -42.21 -12.47 -17.71
N PRO A 73 -42.25 -13.78 -18.10
CA PRO A 73 -41.27 -14.79 -18.60
C PRO A 73 -41.76 -15.51 -19.90
N ASN A 74 -41.01 -16.49 -20.48
CA ASN A 74 -41.47 -17.89 -20.71
C ASN A 74 -40.53 -18.80 -21.55
N GLU A 75 -40.43 -20.07 -21.09
CA GLU A 75 -40.44 -21.41 -21.78
C GLU A 75 -39.51 -21.70 -23.00
N ALA A 76 -39.02 -22.91 -23.31
CA ALA A 76 -38.84 -24.25 -22.70
C ALA A 76 -38.18 -25.20 -23.75
N THR A 77 -37.47 -26.25 -23.31
CA THR A 77 -37.26 -27.62 -23.94
C THR A 77 -36.54 -27.73 -25.32
N ALA A 78 -35.81 -28.77 -25.76
CA ALA A 78 -35.63 -30.22 -25.52
C ALA A 78 -34.31 -30.70 -26.23
N THR A 79 -33.43 -31.54 -25.66
CA THR A 79 -33.26 -33.04 -25.77
C THR A 79 -32.49 -33.62 -26.98
N THR A 80 -31.56 -34.57 -26.69
CA THR A 80 -31.07 -35.75 -27.48
C THR A 80 -29.78 -35.57 -28.31
N GLN A 81 -28.90 -36.56 -28.59
CA GLN A 81 -28.14 -37.62 -27.89
C GLN A 81 -27.10 -38.18 -28.93
N VAL A 82 -26.07 -38.90 -28.43
CA VAL A 82 -25.27 -40.05 -28.97
C VAL A 82 -24.03 -39.89 -29.90
N SER A 83 -22.95 -40.55 -29.44
CA SER A 83 -21.93 -41.43 -30.11
C SER A 83 -20.78 -40.84 -30.96
N GLU A 84 -19.51 -41.02 -30.56
CA GLU A 84 -18.53 -42.13 -30.86
C GLU A 84 -17.92 -42.04 -32.28
N THR A 85 -16.66 -42.34 -32.64
CA THR A 85 -15.32 -42.57 -32.03
C THR A 85 -14.30 -42.73 -33.20
N GLN A 86 -13.03 -42.27 -33.03
CA GLN A 86 -11.78 -42.65 -33.77
C GLN A 86 -11.68 -42.31 -35.29
N GLN A 87 -10.55 -41.95 -35.91
CA GLN A 87 -9.16 -42.36 -35.73
C GLN A 87 -8.16 -41.44 -36.52
N GLN A 88 -6.96 -41.23 -35.97
CA GLN A 88 -5.62 -41.04 -36.59
C GLN A 88 -5.34 -40.26 -37.91
N SER A 89 -4.29 -39.42 -37.77
CA SER A 89 -3.11 -39.19 -38.66
C SER A 89 -2.99 -37.87 -39.47
N ASP A 90 -1.97 -37.11 -39.05
CA ASP A 90 -0.86 -36.52 -39.80
C ASP A 90 -1.04 -35.39 -40.84
N THR A 91 -0.64 -34.20 -40.38
CA THR A 91 0.17 -33.15 -41.05
C THR A 91 -0.33 -32.50 -42.34
N ALA A 92 -0.78 -31.24 -42.19
CA ALA A 92 -0.32 -30.02 -42.90
C ALA A 92 -1.49 -29.12 -43.31
N ASN A 93 -1.91 -28.19 -42.42
CA ASN A 93 -2.60 -26.93 -42.71
C ASN A 93 -2.94 -26.20 -41.39
N GLN A 94 -1.95 -25.58 -40.74
CA GLN A 94 -2.15 -24.83 -39.48
C GLN A 94 -1.92 -23.34 -39.70
N THR A 95 -2.92 -22.62 -40.20
CA THR A 95 -3.03 -21.16 -39.97
C THR A 95 -4.48 -20.65 -40.04
N ASP A 96 -5.36 -21.25 -40.85
CA ASP A 96 -6.75 -20.75 -40.99
C ASP A 96 -7.78 -21.46 -40.09
N GLU A 97 -7.52 -22.68 -39.64
CA GLU A 97 -8.40 -23.39 -38.68
C GLU A 97 -8.34 -22.81 -37.26
N LYS A 98 -7.24 -22.14 -36.89
CA LYS A 98 -7.08 -21.59 -35.55
C LYS A 98 -8.00 -20.39 -35.30
N ALA A 99 -8.23 -19.56 -36.32
CA ALA A 99 -9.13 -18.41 -36.18
C ALA A 99 -10.61 -18.82 -36.10
N ALA A 100 -11.00 -19.89 -36.80
CA ALA A 100 -12.35 -20.47 -36.69
C ALA A 100 -12.53 -21.17 -35.33
N SER A 101 -11.53 -21.93 -34.88
CA SER A 101 -11.53 -22.60 -33.56
C SER A 101 -11.59 -21.61 -32.39
N ASP A 102 -10.86 -20.50 -32.47
CA ASP A 102 -10.86 -19.49 -31.40
C ASP A 102 -12.22 -18.73 -31.34
N ALA A 103 -12.90 -18.55 -32.48
CA ALA A 103 -14.21 -17.91 -32.54
C ALA A 103 -15.34 -18.80 -31.99
N ASP A 104 -15.29 -20.10 -32.25
CA ASP A 104 -16.25 -21.07 -31.72
C ASP A 104 -16.04 -21.29 -30.21
N GLU A 105 -14.78 -21.31 -29.73
CA GLU A 105 -14.47 -21.41 -28.29
C GLU A 105 -14.94 -20.16 -27.51
N ILE A 106 -14.77 -18.96 -28.07
CA ILE A 106 -15.28 -17.73 -27.45
C ILE A 106 -16.81 -17.72 -27.41
N THR A 107 -17.46 -18.23 -28.46
CA THR A 107 -18.93 -18.27 -28.55
C THR A 107 -19.54 -19.26 -27.54
N GLU A 108 -18.99 -20.49 -27.44
CA GLU A 108 -19.42 -21.46 -26.42
C GLU A 108 -19.19 -20.94 -25.01
N ARG A 109 -18.05 -20.28 -24.78
CA ARG A 109 -17.68 -19.75 -23.46
C ARG A 109 -18.55 -18.58 -23.04
N MET A 110 -19.00 -17.73 -23.96
CA MET A 110 -19.94 -16.64 -23.67
C MET A 110 -21.38 -17.15 -23.46
N GLN A 111 -21.83 -18.16 -24.22
CA GLN A 111 -23.14 -18.78 -24.02
C GLN A 111 -23.23 -19.56 -22.70
N SER A 112 -22.12 -20.14 -22.25
CA SER A 112 -21.95 -20.75 -20.93
C SER A 112 -22.07 -19.74 -19.79
N LEU A 113 -21.52 -18.54 -19.95
CA LEU A 113 -21.54 -17.49 -18.94
C LEU A 113 -22.90 -16.78 -18.83
N PHE A 114 -23.68 -16.75 -19.92
CA PHE A 114 -24.95 -16.02 -19.99
C PHE A 114 -26.06 -16.84 -20.70
N PRO A 115 -26.56 -17.91 -20.08
CA PRO A 115 -27.60 -18.74 -20.70
C PRO A 115 -28.91 -17.94 -20.88
N GLY A 116 -29.33 -17.77 -22.14
CA GLY A 116 -30.56 -17.08 -22.54
C GLY A 116 -30.39 -15.72 -23.22
N SER A 117 -29.17 -15.20 -23.38
CA SER A 117 -28.93 -13.95 -24.13
C SER A 117 -28.72 -14.19 -25.62
N THR A 118 -29.33 -13.36 -26.48
CA THR A 118 -29.13 -13.35 -27.93
C THR A 118 -27.83 -12.61 -28.30
N TRP A 119 -26.69 -13.23 -28.05
CA TRP A 119 -25.39 -12.72 -28.50
C TRP A 119 -25.26 -12.90 -30.01
N ASP A 120 -25.11 -11.80 -30.75
CA ASP A 120 -24.88 -11.82 -32.19
C ASP A 120 -23.37 -11.63 -32.47
N PRO A 121 -22.66 -12.66 -32.93
CA PRO A 121 -21.21 -12.61 -33.15
C PRO A 121 -20.81 -11.70 -34.32
N THR A 122 -21.77 -11.19 -35.11
CA THR A 122 -21.50 -10.26 -36.22
C THR A 122 -21.48 -8.80 -35.79
N LEU A 123 -21.90 -8.49 -34.55
CA LEU A 123 -21.89 -7.14 -33.99
C LEU A 123 -20.64 -6.87 -33.15
N ASP A 124 -20.23 -5.60 -33.10
CA ASP A 124 -19.17 -5.14 -32.21
C ASP A 124 -19.52 -5.49 -30.73
N PRO A 125 -18.55 -5.99 -29.93
CA PRO A 125 -18.80 -6.40 -28.55
C PRO A 125 -19.41 -5.30 -27.66
N ARG A 126 -19.12 -4.02 -27.91
CA ARG A 126 -19.70 -2.90 -27.16
C ARG A 126 -21.14 -2.64 -27.56
N ALA A 127 -21.49 -2.90 -28.82
CA ALA A 127 -22.87 -2.83 -29.30
C ALA A 127 -23.72 -3.96 -28.70
N ASN A 128 -23.19 -5.18 -28.59
CA ASN A 128 -23.86 -6.28 -27.89
C ASN A 128 -24.08 -5.95 -26.40
N ILE A 129 -23.09 -5.35 -25.74
CA ILE A 129 -23.20 -4.93 -24.32
C ILE A 129 -24.20 -3.78 -24.14
N ALA A 130 -24.18 -2.77 -25.01
CA ALA A 130 -25.12 -1.65 -24.94
C ALA A 130 -26.58 -2.10 -25.15
N ARG A 131 -26.79 -3.08 -26.05
CA ARG A 131 -28.09 -3.68 -26.33
C ARG A 131 -28.59 -4.52 -25.15
N MET A 132 -27.68 -5.22 -24.46
CA MET A 132 -27.98 -5.97 -23.23
C MET A 132 -28.33 -5.06 -22.04
N VAL A 133 -27.71 -3.89 -21.93
CA VAL A 133 -27.82 -3.05 -20.72
C VAL A 133 -28.97 -2.06 -20.78
N MET A 134 -29.27 -1.49 -21.96
CA MET A 134 -30.13 -0.29 -22.01
C MET A 134 -31.53 -0.51 -22.59
N GLY A 135 -31.82 -1.62 -23.27
CA GLY A 135 -33.18 -2.01 -23.65
C GLY A 135 -34.03 -0.97 -24.41
N SER A 136 -33.46 0.10 -24.96
CA SER A 136 -34.18 1.22 -25.59
C SER A 136 -33.50 1.65 -26.89
N THR A 137 -34.29 2.03 -27.89
CA THR A 137 -33.82 2.36 -29.26
C THR A 137 -33.98 3.83 -29.65
N ASN A 138 -34.35 4.76 -28.75
CA ASN A 138 -34.55 6.16 -29.15
C ASN A 138 -34.08 7.21 -28.13
N LEU A 139 -32.86 7.73 -28.37
CA LEU A 139 -32.11 8.61 -27.49
C LEU A 139 -32.67 10.05 -27.41
N ASP A 140 -33.33 10.55 -28.46
CA ASP A 140 -33.82 11.93 -28.52
C ASP A 140 -35.03 12.18 -27.61
N ASP A 141 -35.89 11.16 -27.45
CA ASP A 141 -37.03 11.23 -26.54
C ASP A 141 -36.60 11.22 -25.06
N ASP A 142 -35.52 10.50 -24.75
CA ASP A 142 -34.97 10.46 -23.39
C ASP A 142 -34.33 11.82 -23.02
N LEU A 143 -33.63 12.45 -23.97
CA LEU A 143 -33.06 13.78 -23.77
C LEU A 143 -34.13 14.85 -23.54
N LYS A 144 -35.25 14.77 -24.27
CA LYS A 144 -36.39 15.68 -24.12
C LYS A 144 -37.06 15.54 -22.75
N ARG A 145 -37.22 14.30 -22.26
CA ARG A 145 -37.82 14.01 -20.94
C ARG A 145 -36.96 14.50 -19.78
N VAL A 146 -35.63 14.36 -19.87
CA VAL A 146 -34.69 14.87 -18.86
C VAL A 146 -34.74 16.39 -18.78
N ASN A 147 -34.79 17.08 -19.92
CA ASN A 147 -34.87 18.54 -19.96
C ASN A 147 -36.19 19.07 -19.39
N GLU A 148 -37.30 18.39 -19.64
CA GLU A 148 -38.59 18.75 -19.04
C GLU A 148 -38.67 18.46 -17.53
N ALA A 149 -38.03 17.40 -17.04
CA ALA A 149 -37.96 17.08 -15.62
C ALA A 149 -37.15 18.15 -14.85
N ASN A 150 -36.02 18.57 -15.41
CA ASN A 150 -35.18 19.63 -14.85
C ASN A 150 -35.90 20.99 -14.83
N ALA A 151 -36.67 21.30 -15.87
CA ALA A 151 -37.48 22.52 -15.91
C ALA A 151 -38.58 22.54 -14.84
N ARG A 152 -39.19 21.38 -14.53
CA ARG A 152 -40.21 21.26 -13.47
C ARG A 152 -39.61 21.39 -12.07
N GLN A 153 -38.44 20.79 -11.84
CA GLN A 153 -37.74 20.87 -10.56
C GLN A 153 -37.30 22.31 -10.24
N ARG A 154 -36.85 23.07 -11.23
CA ARG A 154 -36.47 24.48 -11.06
C ARG A 154 -37.66 25.38 -10.70
N ARG A 155 -38.85 25.13 -11.28
CA ARG A 155 -40.09 25.83 -10.92
C ARG A 155 -40.57 25.50 -9.50
N ALA A 156 -40.37 24.25 -9.06
CA ALA A 156 -40.73 23.82 -7.71
C ALA A 156 -39.85 24.47 -6.62
N MET A 157 -38.65 24.95 -6.97
CA MET A 157 -37.73 25.63 -6.06
C MET A 157 -37.92 27.16 -6.03
N GLY A 158 -38.95 27.69 -6.69
CA GLY A 158 -39.27 29.13 -6.64
C GLY A 158 -38.32 30.04 -7.42
N ILE A 159 -37.41 29.48 -8.23
CA ILE A 159 -36.45 30.26 -9.04
C ILE A 159 -37.21 30.95 -10.16
N THR A 160 -37.21 32.29 -10.16
CA THR A 160 -37.88 33.07 -11.20
C THR A 160 -36.88 33.52 -12.27
N GLN A 161 -37.33 33.66 -13.53
CA GLN A 161 -36.49 34.12 -14.66
C GLN A 161 -35.83 35.50 -14.45
N ALA A 162 -36.25 36.25 -13.42
CA ALA A 162 -35.63 37.52 -13.05
C ALA A 162 -34.29 37.33 -12.30
N GLU A 163 -34.11 36.22 -11.57
CA GLU A 163 -32.89 35.89 -10.82
C GLU A 163 -31.78 35.35 -11.74
N GLU A 164 -32.14 34.68 -12.84
CA GLU A 164 -31.18 34.25 -13.88
C GLU A 164 -30.52 35.42 -14.64
N ARG A 165 -31.07 36.64 -14.58
CA ARG A 165 -30.49 37.82 -15.25
C ARG A 165 -29.62 38.71 -14.36
N ALA A 166 -29.69 38.57 -13.04
CA ALA A 166 -28.99 39.47 -12.11
C ALA A 166 -27.62 38.92 -11.64
N GLU A 167 -27.37 37.62 -11.73
CA GLU A 167 -26.16 36.99 -11.18
C GLU A 167 -25.28 36.34 -12.26
N GLY A 168 -25.12 37.02 -13.37
CA GLY A 168 -24.04 36.72 -14.31
C GLY A 168 -22.69 37.10 -13.70
N SER A 169 -22.01 36.14 -13.07
CA SER A 169 -20.58 35.86 -13.24
C SER A 169 -19.97 35.23 -11.98
N ILE A 170 -19.66 33.93 -12.10
CA ILE A 170 -18.88 33.06 -11.19
C ILE A 170 -19.70 32.47 -10.02
N SER A 171 -20.04 31.18 -10.17
CA SER A 171 -20.74 30.42 -9.15
C SER A 171 -19.88 30.26 -7.90
N TYR A 172 -20.51 30.02 -6.75
CA TYR A 172 -19.80 29.65 -5.52
C TYR A 172 -18.91 28.41 -5.74
N GLY A 173 -19.36 27.47 -6.58
CA GLY A 173 -18.56 26.34 -7.04
C GLY A 173 -17.29 26.77 -7.79
N ASP A 174 -17.38 27.77 -8.66
CA ASP A 174 -16.22 28.31 -9.38
C ASP A 174 -15.26 29.09 -8.47
N ARG A 175 -15.76 29.71 -7.39
CA ARG A 175 -14.90 30.34 -6.36
C ARG A 175 -14.21 29.32 -5.47
N VAL A 176 -14.88 28.22 -5.12
CA VAL A 176 -14.28 27.10 -4.39
C VAL A 176 -13.30 26.35 -5.29
N ILE A 177 -13.61 26.14 -6.57
CA ILE A 177 -12.72 25.54 -7.57
C ILE A 177 -11.55 26.48 -7.87
N ALA A 178 -11.74 27.80 -7.95
CA ALA A 178 -10.64 28.76 -8.15
C ALA A 178 -9.76 28.89 -6.91
N ARG A 179 -10.32 28.82 -5.70
CA ARG A 179 -9.54 28.78 -4.45
C ARG A 179 -8.81 27.46 -4.28
N ALA A 180 -9.46 26.33 -4.59
CA ALA A 180 -8.82 25.02 -4.64
C ALA A 180 -7.75 24.97 -5.74
N LYS A 181 -7.99 25.54 -6.93
CA LYS A 181 -6.97 25.66 -7.99
C LYS A 181 -5.83 26.61 -7.62
N LYS A 182 -6.06 27.63 -6.78
CA LYS A 182 -5.02 28.58 -6.34
C LYS A 182 -4.26 28.10 -5.10
N GLU A 183 -4.86 27.26 -4.26
CA GLU A 183 -4.23 26.59 -3.12
C GLU A 183 -3.63 25.21 -3.51
N PHE A 184 -4.08 24.61 -4.62
CA PHE A 184 -3.57 23.40 -5.27
C PHE A 184 -3.15 23.65 -6.72
N GLU A 185 -2.60 24.82 -7.03
CA GLU A 185 -1.90 25.00 -8.30
C GLU A 185 -0.58 24.23 -8.18
N PHE A 186 -0.73 22.92 -8.39
CA PHE A 186 0.33 21.95 -8.48
C PHE A 186 1.12 22.33 -9.71
N THR A 187 2.14 23.15 -9.50
CA THR A 187 3.02 23.46 -10.60
C THR A 187 3.82 22.19 -10.85
N GLY A 188 3.65 21.56 -12.01
CA GLY A 188 4.47 20.40 -12.40
C GLY A 188 5.97 20.66 -12.20
N THR A 189 6.38 21.92 -12.16
CA THR A 189 7.73 22.39 -11.79
C THR A 189 8.21 21.94 -10.42
N GLU A 190 7.38 21.89 -9.38
CA GLU A 190 7.85 21.47 -8.04
C GLU A 190 8.09 19.96 -7.97
N PHE A 191 7.21 19.14 -8.56
CA PHE A 191 7.49 17.71 -8.63
C PHE A 191 8.68 17.42 -9.56
N GLN A 192 8.86 18.24 -10.61
CA GLN A 192 10.08 18.22 -11.42
C GLN A 192 11.33 18.57 -10.59
N GLU A 193 11.26 19.50 -9.63
CA GLU A 193 12.37 19.78 -8.71
C GLU A 193 12.69 18.59 -7.81
N ILE A 194 11.68 17.91 -7.24
CA ILE A 194 11.90 16.64 -6.52
C ILE A 194 12.53 15.61 -7.44
N ILE A 195 11.99 15.39 -8.64
CA ILE A 195 12.55 14.43 -9.59
C ILE A 195 13.98 14.81 -9.98
N GLN A 196 14.27 16.09 -10.18
CA GLN A 196 15.63 16.56 -10.48
C GLN A 196 16.58 16.38 -9.29
N ALA A 197 16.10 16.56 -8.06
CA ALA A 197 16.86 16.27 -6.85
C ALA A 197 17.04 14.75 -6.63
N LEU A 198 16.06 13.95 -7.07
CA LEU A 198 16.13 12.50 -7.10
C LEU A 198 16.97 11.97 -8.26
N ASN A 199 17.17 12.75 -9.32
CA ASN A 199 17.99 12.45 -10.49
C ASN A 199 18.97 13.60 -10.75
N PRO A 200 19.90 13.88 -9.83
CA PRO A 200 20.83 14.99 -9.98
C PRO A 200 21.58 14.81 -11.29
N LYS A 201 21.57 15.86 -12.13
CA LYS A 201 22.41 15.90 -13.33
C LYS A 201 23.85 15.56 -12.90
N ARG A 202 24.49 14.63 -13.63
CA ARG A 202 25.90 14.21 -13.43
C ARG A 202 26.75 15.45 -13.09
N GLY A 203 27.08 15.67 -11.82
CA GLY A 203 27.74 16.88 -11.37
C GLY A 203 27.48 17.31 -9.93
N GLN A 204 26.35 16.92 -9.31
CA GLN A 204 26.16 17.12 -7.86
C GLN A 204 26.85 15.99 -7.10
N VAL A 205 27.99 16.33 -6.48
CA VAL A 205 29.06 15.42 -6.08
C VAL A 205 28.74 14.72 -4.75
N CYS A 206 27.79 13.78 -4.76
CA CYS A 206 27.80 12.75 -3.72
C CYS A 206 28.88 11.73 -4.09
N ASN A 207 29.98 11.71 -3.34
CA ASN A 207 31.14 10.85 -3.63
C ASN A 207 30.90 9.37 -3.28
N THR A 208 29.83 9.06 -2.56
CA THR A 208 29.53 7.71 -2.07
C THR A 208 28.01 7.43 -2.13
N PRO A 209 27.61 6.15 -2.25
CA PRO A 209 26.19 5.78 -2.21
C PRO A 209 25.49 6.18 -0.91
N LEU A 210 26.18 6.18 0.23
CA LEU A 210 25.57 6.52 1.52
C LEU A 210 25.22 8.02 1.61
N LEU A 211 26.11 8.92 1.17
CA LEU A 211 25.79 10.35 1.08
C LEU A 211 24.71 10.64 0.02
N ALA A 212 24.72 9.93 -1.11
CA ALA A 212 23.64 10.06 -2.09
C ALA A 212 22.29 9.62 -1.51
N LEU A 213 22.23 8.51 -0.78
CA LEU A 213 21.01 8.08 -0.12
C LEU A 213 20.54 9.11 0.92
N GLN A 214 21.46 9.69 1.69
CA GLN A 214 21.12 10.76 2.65
C GLN A 214 20.46 11.95 1.95
N HIS A 215 21.06 12.41 0.85
CA HIS A 215 20.52 13.51 0.05
C HIS A 215 19.14 13.16 -0.54
N LEU A 216 18.99 11.95 -1.09
CA LEU A 216 17.72 11.48 -1.65
C LEU A 216 16.62 11.46 -0.60
N VAL A 217 16.88 10.89 0.58
CA VAL A 217 15.89 10.84 1.67
C VAL A 217 15.49 12.24 2.11
N ALA A 218 16.43 13.19 2.22
CA ALA A 218 16.10 14.58 2.54
C ALA A 218 15.29 15.25 1.42
N SER A 219 15.63 14.99 0.16
CA SER A 219 14.98 15.59 -1.02
C SER A 219 13.51 15.17 -1.17
N VAL A 220 13.15 13.97 -0.69
CA VAL A 220 11.73 13.54 -0.62
C VAL A 220 10.86 14.53 0.14
N PHE A 221 11.43 15.24 1.13
CA PHE A 221 10.71 16.18 1.99
C PHE A 221 10.89 17.65 1.58
N LEU A 222 11.57 17.95 0.47
CA LEU A 222 11.87 19.33 0.04
C LEU A 222 10.62 20.21 -0.08
N HIS A 223 9.50 19.62 -0.47
CA HIS A 223 8.20 20.30 -0.57
C HIS A 223 7.19 19.85 0.48
N GLY A 224 7.69 19.35 1.61
CA GLY A 224 6.89 19.00 2.77
C GLY A 224 6.33 17.56 2.80
N PRO A 225 5.81 17.16 3.97
CA PRO A 225 5.41 15.78 4.26
C PRO A 225 4.25 15.25 3.41
N LEU A 226 3.32 16.10 2.99
CA LEU A 226 2.18 15.68 2.16
C LEU A 226 2.63 15.19 0.77
N ARG A 227 3.59 15.89 0.15
CA ARG A 227 4.16 15.50 -1.14
C ARG A 227 5.07 14.30 -1.04
N ALA A 228 5.85 14.23 0.04
CA ALA A 228 6.60 13.02 0.38
C ALA A 228 5.65 11.80 0.44
N GLY A 229 4.46 11.97 1.01
CA GLY A 229 3.46 10.91 1.14
C GLY A 229 2.96 10.38 -0.20
N GLY A 230 2.72 11.29 -1.16
CA GLY A 230 2.44 10.91 -2.54
C GLY A 230 3.56 10.05 -3.12
N LEU A 231 4.79 10.57 -3.14
CA LEU A 231 5.95 9.86 -3.68
C LEU A 231 6.13 8.48 -3.03
N TYR A 232 5.97 8.39 -1.70
CA TYR A 232 6.01 7.12 -0.98
C TYR A 232 4.97 6.12 -1.48
N GLY A 233 3.74 6.56 -1.75
CA GLY A 233 2.70 5.75 -2.37
C GLY A 233 3.14 5.17 -3.72
N SER A 234 3.69 6.02 -4.59
CA SER A 234 4.19 5.63 -5.91
C SER A 234 5.36 4.65 -5.85
N LEU A 235 6.34 4.91 -4.97
CA LEU A 235 7.45 3.98 -4.71
C LEU A 235 6.95 2.64 -4.17
N GLY A 236 5.89 2.70 -3.35
CA GLY A 236 5.16 1.53 -2.90
C GLY A 236 4.64 0.72 -4.08
N LEU A 237 3.82 1.32 -4.94
CA LEU A 237 3.21 0.63 -6.10
C LEU A 237 4.29 0.02 -7.01
N ALA A 238 5.34 0.78 -7.32
CA ALA A 238 6.49 0.27 -8.05
C ALA A 238 7.10 -0.97 -7.40
N ALA A 239 7.20 -0.99 -6.06
CA ALA A 239 7.69 -2.15 -5.31
C ALA A 239 6.73 -3.35 -5.31
N GLU A 240 5.42 -3.13 -5.34
CA GLU A 240 4.42 -4.21 -5.49
C GLU A 240 4.51 -4.90 -6.85
N HIS A 241 4.78 -4.11 -7.89
CA HIS A 241 5.01 -4.62 -9.25
C HIS A 241 6.47 -5.02 -9.53
N ASN A 242 7.35 -4.83 -8.54
CA ASN A 242 8.78 -5.10 -8.62
C ASN A 242 9.43 -4.45 -9.86
N THR A 243 9.05 -3.19 -10.12
CA THR A 243 9.49 -2.35 -11.23
C THR A 243 10.18 -1.09 -10.70
N ASN A 244 10.93 -0.41 -11.57
CA ASN A 244 11.50 0.91 -11.32
C ASN A 244 10.67 2.06 -11.92
N GLU A 245 9.56 1.75 -12.56
CA GLU A 245 8.62 2.75 -13.06
C GLU A 245 7.73 3.23 -11.90
N ALA A 246 7.81 4.52 -11.55
CA ALA A 246 7.00 5.14 -10.51
C ALA A 246 6.15 6.26 -11.12
N GLU A 247 4.84 6.22 -10.89
CA GLU A 247 3.94 7.26 -11.35
C GLU A 247 4.00 8.48 -10.43
N VAL A 248 4.02 9.69 -10.99
CA VAL A 248 3.88 10.91 -10.20
C VAL A 248 2.45 10.97 -9.68
N PRO A 249 2.23 10.97 -8.36
CA PRO A 249 0.89 10.97 -7.81
C PRO A 249 0.23 12.33 -8.08
N SER A 250 -1.02 12.28 -8.54
CA SER A 250 -1.88 13.46 -8.69
C SER A 250 -2.44 13.95 -7.35
N GLU A 251 -2.40 13.10 -6.32
CA GLU A 251 -3.00 13.37 -5.01
C GLU A 251 -1.95 13.38 -3.89
N ASN A 252 -2.14 14.30 -2.94
CA ASN A 252 -1.38 14.31 -1.69
C ASN A 252 -1.87 13.15 -0.82
N LEU A 253 -0.96 12.26 -0.45
CA LEU A 253 -1.23 11.19 0.51
C LEU A 253 -0.80 11.65 1.90
N ASP A 254 -1.74 11.65 2.85
CA ASP A 254 -1.44 11.89 4.25
C ASP A 254 -0.78 10.64 4.85
N VAL A 255 0.54 10.57 4.69
CA VAL A 255 1.36 9.54 5.32
C VAL A 255 1.78 10.03 6.69
N GLU A 256 1.49 9.24 7.72
CA GLU A 256 1.98 9.50 9.07
C GLU A 256 3.50 9.32 9.11
N TRP A 257 4.26 10.38 8.83
CA TRP A 257 5.73 10.35 8.83
C TRP A 257 6.37 10.18 10.21
N ARG A 258 5.55 10.17 11.26
CA ARG A 258 5.92 9.71 12.61
C ARG A 258 5.97 8.18 12.70
N SER A 259 5.42 7.47 11.72
CA SER A 259 5.50 6.01 11.63
C SER A 259 6.92 5.56 11.33
N CYS A 260 7.56 4.95 12.33
CA CYS A 260 8.88 4.34 12.23
C CYS A 260 8.96 3.29 11.09
N LYS A 261 7.85 2.61 10.81
CA LYS A 261 7.74 1.62 9.72
C LYS A 261 7.72 2.31 8.35
N ALA A 262 6.95 3.38 8.19
CA ALA A 262 6.89 4.13 6.93
C ALA A 262 8.25 4.76 6.61
N ALA A 263 8.88 5.40 7.61
CA ALA A 263 10.21 5.98 7.51
C ALA A 263 11.27 4.96 7.05
N ALA A 264 11.38 3.83 7.76
CA ALA A 264 12.34 2.78 7.40
C ALA A 264 12.02 2.12 6.04
N THR A 265 10.73 1.98 5.69
CA THR A 265 10.31 1.46 4.39
C THR A 265 10.73 2.40 3.26
N LEU A 266 10.50 3.72 3.38
CA LEU A 266 10.92 4.70 2.39
C LEU A 266 12.41 4.58 2.08
N VAL A 267 13.26 4.59 3.12
CA VAL A 267 14.72 4.45 2.97
C VAL A 267 15.07 3.11 2.29
N GLY A 268 14.40 2.03 2.68
CA GLY A 268 14.54 0.73 2.06
C GLY A 268 14.22 0.73 0.57
N LEU A 269 13.10 1.34 0.17
CA LEU A 269 12.67 1.42 -1.23
C LEU A 269 13.64 2.25 -2.08
N LEU A 270 14.11 3.38 -1.55
CA LEU A 270 15.11 4.21 -2.24
C LEU A 270 16.43 3.45 -2.44
N ALA A 271 16.90 2.71 -1.45
CA ALA A 271 18.23 2.09 -1.51
C ALA A 271 18.29 0.71 -2.17
N CYS A 272 17.23 -0.10 -2.09
CA CYS A 272 17.34 -1.50 -2.47
C CYS A 272 17.29 -1.72 -3.99
N PRO A 273 17.98 -2.75 -4.52
CA PRO A 273 17.89 -3.11 -5.94
C PRO A 273 16.46 -3.49 -6.34
N VAL A 274 16.09 -3.30 -7.61
CA VAL A 274 14.74 -3.62 -8.14
C VAL A 274 14.27 -5.02 -7.74
N LYS A 275 15.13 -6.03 -7.89
CA LYS A 275 14.84 -7.44 -7.54
C LYS A 275 14.47 -7.68 -6.06
N GLN A 276 14.74 -6.72 -5.17
CA GLN A 276 14.46 -6.83 -3.75
C GLN A 276 13.31 -5.92 -3.29
N LEU A 277 12.76 -5.06 -4.14
CA LEU A 277 11.78 -4.04 -3.78
C LEU A 277 10.57 -4.61 -3.04
N TYR A 278 9.93 -5.63 -3.60
CA TYR A 278 8.78 -6.27 -2.96
C TYR A 278 9.12 -6.83 -1.59
N SER A 279 10.24 -7.54 -1.48
CA SER A 279 10.69 -8.13 -0.20
C SER A 279 11.03 -7.06 0.85
N THR A 280 11.53 -5.91 0.41
CA THR A 280 11.84 -4.75 1.26
C THR A 280 10.57 -4.09 1.77
N ARG A 281 9.61 -3.83 0.89
CA ARG A 281 8.29 -3.29 1.27
C ARG A 281 7.56 -4.24 2.22
N LYS A 282 7.59 -5.54 1.90
CA LYS A 282 6.95 -6.58 2.72
C LYS A 282 7.53 -6.57 4.14
N PHE A 283 8.84 -6.49 4.30
CA PHE A 283 9.54 -6.65 5.60
C PHE A 283 8.92 -5.86 6.77
N LEU A 284 8.45 -4.63 6.54
CA LEU A 284 7.84 -3.78 7.58
C LEU A 284 6.33 -3.55 7.40
N SER A 285 5.71 -4.16 6.39
CA SER A 285 4.29 -3.94 6.09
C SER A 285 3.41 -4.99 6.75
N GLY A 286 2.48 -4.54 7.60
CA GLY A 286 1.41 -5.38 8.14
C GLY A 286 0.43 -5.83 7.05
N LEU A 287 0.11 -4.94 6.11
CA LEU A 287 -0.81 -5.23 5.00
C LEU A 287 -0.29 -6.33 4.07
N LEU A 288 1.03 -6.40 3.89
CA LEU A 288 1.68 -7.44 3.07
C LEU A 288 2.08 -8.68 3.90
N GLY A 289 1.63 -8.77 5.16
CA GLY A 289 1.90 -9.90 6.05
C GLY A 289 3.38 -10.06 6.40
N GLY A 290 4.15 -8.96 6.45
CA GLY A 290 5.55 -9.01 6.85
C GLY A 290 5.82 -8.73 8.32
N LEU A 291 4.80 -8.30 9.09
CA LEU A 291 4.91 -8.26 10.54
C LEU A 291 5.07 -9.68 11.10
N PRO A 292 5.96 -9.87 12.08
CA PRO A 292 6.22 -11.19 12.61
C PRO A 292 5.03 -11.71 13.40
N THR A 293 4.87 -13.03 13.44
CA THR A 293 3.86 -13.67 14.30
C THR A 293 4.45 -14.03 15.66
N LEU A 294 3.61 -14.20 16.70
CA LEU A 294 4.09 -14.71 17.99
C LEU A 294 4.79 -16.07 17.85
N LYS A 295 4.30 -16.93 16.94
CA LYS A 295 4.95 -18.21 16.63
C LYS A 295 6.36 -17.99 16.09
N GLU A 296 6.52 -17.13 15.07
CA GLU A 296 7.84 -16.78 14.50
C GLU A 296 8.79 -16.25 15.57
N ILE A 297 8.34 -15.28 16.37
CA ILE A 297 9.12 -14.69 17.48
C ILE A 297 9.64 -15.76 18.44
N ARG A 298 8.79 -16.75 18.78
CA ARG A 298 9.13 -17.81 19.74
C ARG A 298 9.98 -18.92 19.12
N THR A 299 9.90 -19.14 17.80
CA THR A 299 10.65 -20.21 17.12
C THR A 299 11.96 -19.76 16.48
N THR A 300 12.14 -18.45 16.28
CA THR A 300 13.30 -17.90 15.59
C THR A 300 14.15 -17.08 16.56
N PRO A 301 15.46 -17.34 16.68
CA PRO A 301 16.33 -16.51 17.51
C PRO A 301 16.33 -15.04 17.08
N SER A 302 16.45 -14.14 18.06
CA SER A 302 16.63 -12.71 17.77
C SER A 302 17.91 -12.49 16.97
N ALA A 303 17.84 -11.65 15.94
CA ALA A 303 19.01 -11.28 15.15
C ALA A 303 19.97 -10.37 15.95
N SER A 304 21.26 -10.42 15.63
CA SER A 304 22.30 -9.60 16.27
C SER A 304 22.71 -8.44 15.37
N LEU A 305 22.28 -7.22 15.74
CA LEU A 305 22.70 -6.01 15.05
C LEU A 305 24.23 -5.79 15.09
N PRO A 306 24.94 -6.02 16.23
CA PRO A 306 26.40 -5.92 16.25
C PRO A 306 27.12 -6.81 15.23
N VAL A 307 26.61 -8.03 15.00
CA VAL A 307 27.20 -8.94 14.00
C VAL A 307 27.04 -8.38 12.59
N ALA A 308 25.82 -7.97 12.21
CA ALA A 308 25.55 -7.38 10.91
C ALA A 308 26.33 -6.06 10.69
N PHE A 309 26.43 -5.23 11.73
CA PHE A 309 27.21 -4.00 11.71
C PHE A 309 28.69 -4.25 11.45
N ARG A 310 29.31 -5.21 12.14
CA ARG A 310 30.74 -5.54 11.92
C ARG A 310 31.00 -6.04 10.50
N ALA A 311 30.10 -6.85 9.95
CA ALA A 311 30.19 -7.32 8.57
C ALA A 311 30.11 -6.15 7.58
N ALA A 312 29.09 -5.30 7.72
CA ALA A 312 28.89 -4.11 6.90
C ALA A 312 30.07 -3.13 6.98
N LYS A 313 30.58 -2.84 8.19
CA LYS A 313 31.77 -2.00 8.41
C LYS A 313 33.02 -2.58 7.75
N THR A 314 33.19 -3.90 7.78
CA THR A 314 34.30 -4.57 7.12
C THR A 314 34.21 -4.43 5.61
N LEU A 315 33.01 -4.57 5.05
CA LEU A 315 32.77 -4.40 3.60
C LEU A 315 33.01 -2.95 3.15
N ALA A 316 32.47 -1.98 3.89
CA ALA A 316 32.63 -0.54 3.64
C ALA A 316 34.11 -0.09 3.67
N ARG A 317 34.96 -0.75 4.46
CA ARG A 317 36.41 -0.48 4.49
C ARG A 317 37.19 -1.08 3.33
N LYS A 318 36.62 -2.09 2.66
CA LYS A 318 37.29 -2.83 1.57
C LYS A 318 36.88 -2.34 0.19
N ALA A 319 35.67 -1.81 0.05
CA ALA A 319 35.12 -1.38 -1.22
C ALA A 319 34.28 -0.10 -1.04
N PRO A 320 34.16 0.74 -2.07
CA PRO A 320 33.35 1.97 -2.04
C PRO A 320 31.85 1.64 -2.19
N VAL A 321 31.35 0.73 -1.36
CA VAL A 321 29.95 0.25 -1.40
C VAL A 321 29.26 0.55 -0.09
N MET A 322 27.94 0.71 -0.15
CA MET A 322 27.10 0.85 1.04
C MET A 322 26.40 -0.46 1.38
N THR A 323 26.20 -0.71 2.68
CA THR A 323 25.22 -1.68 3.16
C THR A 323 24.09 -0.94 3.87
N LEU A 324 22.85 -1.25 3.50
CA LEU A 324 21.66 -0.83 4.23
C LEU A 324 21.18 -1.96 5.16
N ILE A 325 20.91 -1.65 6.42
CA ILE A 325 20.29 -2.57 7.38
C ILE A 325 18.95 -1.98 7.81
N LEU A 326 17.86 -2.65 7.47
CA LEU A 326 16.55 -2.35 8.05
C LEU A 326 16.39 -3.16 9.33
N VAL A 327 16.06 -2.47 10.42
CA VAL A 327 15.94 -3.05 11.75
C VAL A 327 14.48 -2.99 12.18
N SER A 328 13.97 -4.12 12.66
CA SER A 328 12.65 -4.22 13.30
C SER A 328 12.83 -4.74 14.72
N LEU A 329 12.74 -3.83 15.69
CA LEU A 329 12.73 -4.13 17.12
C LEU A 329 11.29 -4.37 17.56
N VAL A 330 11.04 -5.56 18.08
CA VAL A 330 9.71 -6.02 18.48
C VAL A 330 9.69 -6.25 19.98
N ASP A 331 8.60 -5.79 20.59
CA ASP A 331 8.22 -6.13 21.95
C ASP A 331 7.51 -7.48 21.94
N VAL A 332 8.08 -8.50 22.58
CA VAL A 332 7.48 -9.82 22.57
C VAL A 332 6.20 -9.87 23.40
N HIS A 333 6.14 -9.11 24.50
CA HIS A 333 5.03 -9.17 25.42
C HIS A 333 3.78 -8.46 24.90
N ILE A 334 3.90 -7.44 24.03
CA ILE A 334 2.71 -6.89 23.36
C ILE A 334 2.01 -7.94 22.48
N PHE A 335 2.76 -8.86 21.85
CA PHE A 335 2.18 -9.96 21.07
C PHE A 335 1.49 -11.00 21.96
N GLU A 336 2.04 -11.30 23.14
CA GLU A 336 1.38 -12.17 24.11
C GLU A 336 0.11 -11.56 24.67
N LEU A 337 0.12 -10.25 24.94
CA LEU A 337 -1.07 -9.51 25.35
C LEU A 337 -2.11 -9.47 24.25
N ALA A 338 -1.71 -9.31 22.99
CA ALA A 338 -2.61 -9.34 21.83
C ALA A 338 -3.29 -10.71 21.71
N ALA A 339 -2.55 -11.81 21.86
CA ALA A 339 -3.12 -13.17 21.88
C ALA A 339 -4.14 -13.37 23.00
N LYS A 340 -4.03 -12.60 24.09
CA LYS A 340 -4.98 -12.59 25.23
C LYS A 340 -6.04 -11.50 25.13
N ARG A 341 -6.10 -10.74 24.03
CA ARG A 341 -7.00 -9.58 23.82
C ARG A 341 -6.85 -8.49 24.91
N LYS A 342 -5.62 -8.25 25.34
CA LYS A 342 -5.26 -7.26 26.38
C LYS A 342 -4.27 -6.18 25.90
N ALA A 343 -3.80 -6.27 24.65
CA ALA A 343 -2.81 -5.34 24.11
C ALA A 343 -3.30 -3.88 24.09
N ASP A 344 -4.60 -3.65 23.89
CA ASP A 344 -5.18 -2.31 23.79
C ASP A 344 -5.01 -1.46 25.05
N ASN A 345 -4.64 -2.05 26.19
CA ASN A 345 -4.40 -1.34 27.43
C ASN A 345 -2.95 -0.85 27.59
N PHE A 346 -2.07 -1.18 26.65
CA PHE A 346 -0.63 -0.94 26.78
C PHE A 346 -0.04 -0.30 25.52
N THR A 347 1.04 0.43 25.73
CA THR A 347 1.92 0.94 24.66
C THR A 347 3.12 0.01 24.53
N SER A 348 3.58 -0.20 23.30
CA SER A 348 4.76 -1.03 23.01
C SER A 348 6.00 -0.16 22.77
N PHE A 349 7.19 -0.65 23.13
CA PHE A 349 8.46 -0.02 22.77
C PHE A 349 8.93 -0.37 21.34
N ALA A 350 8.16 -1.17 20.60
CA ALA A 350 8.54 -1.64 19.27
C ALA A 350 8.91 -0.48 18.34
N HIS A 351 10.02 -0.62 17.61
CA HIS A 351 10.59 0.44 16.79
C HIS A 351 11.16 -0.12 15.49
N SER A 352 11.12 0.67 14.42
CA SER A 352 11.72 0.29 13.13
C SER A 352 12.53 1.45 12.60
N PHE A 353 13.73 1.16 12.10
CA PHE A 353 14.65 2.17 11.62
C PHE A 353 15.59 1.58 10.57
N ALA A 354 16.28 2.46 9.85
CA ALA A 354 17.24 2.08 8.82
C ALA A 354 18.64 2.58 9.19
N ILE A 355 19.67 1.76 8.93
CA ILE A 355 21.07 2.12 9.11
C ILE A 355 21.80 1.98 7.78
N GLY A 356 22.35 3.07 7.26
CA GLY A 356 23.24 3.07 6.11
C GLY A 356 24.68 3.07 6.58
N ILE A 357 25.50 2.17 6.03
CA ILE A 357 26.90 1.97 6.40
C ILE A 357 27.75 2.04 5.14
N GLY A 358 28.62 3.03 5.05
CA GLY A 358 29.50 3.30 3.91
C GLY A 358 30.94 3.59 4.36
N PRO A 359 31.89 3.76 3.44
CA PRO A 359 33.30 4.02 3.76
C PRO A 359 33.51 5.20 4.72
N GLU A 360 32.68 6.22 4.59
CA GLU A 360 32.70 7.48 5.35
C GLU A 360 32.13 7.37 6.78
N GLY A 361 31.34 6.33 7.08
CA GLY A 361 30.70 6.17 8.38
C GLY A 361 29.28 5.63 8.30
N VAL A 362 28.41 6.15 9.17
CA VAL A 362 27.08 5.57 9.43
C VAL A 362 26.01 6.65 9.50
N ILE A 363 24.86 6.40 8.90
CA ILE A 363 23.67 7.24 9.04
C ILE A 363 22.52 6.37 9.56
N VAL A 364 21.77 6.90 10.51
CA VAL A 364 20.56 6.27 11.04
C VAL A 364 19.37 7.13 10.61
N TRP A 365 18.37 6.52 10.01
CA TRP A 365 17.09 7.16 9.70
C TRP A 365 15.98 6.52 10.52
N GLN A 366 15.23 7.36 11.21
CA GLN A 366 14.15 6.93 12.07
C GLN A 366 13.08 8.01 12.21
N ALA A 367 11.90 7.56 12.61
CA ALA A 367 10.79 8.38 13.06
C ALA A 367 10.21 7.67 14.29
N TRP A 368 9.53 8.40 15.16
CA TRP A 368 8.90 7.83 16.36
C TRP A 368 7.49 8.37 16.47
N GLY A 369 6.53 7.48 16.78
CA GLY A 369 5.08 7.60 16.55
C GLY A 369 4.36 8.87 17.05
N GLU A 370 3.10 8.73 17.46
CA GLU A 370 2.21 9.88 17.69
C GLU A 370 2.83 11.00 18.56
N HIS A 371 3.59 10.67 19.60
CA HIS A 371 4.19 11.66 20.52
C HIS A 371 5.68 11.95 20.27
N GLY A 372 6.26 11.44 19.18
CA GLY A 372 7.68 11.63 18.85
C GLY A 372 7.90 12.61 17.71
N TYR A 373 8.91 12.30 16.90
CA TYR A 373 9.31 13.09 15.75
C TYR A 373 8.99 12.34 14.45
N SER A 374 8.62 13.10 13.42
CA SER A 374 8.53 12.59 12.06
C SER A 374 9.91 12.51 11.40
N LEU A 375 10.04 11.73 10.33
CA LEU A 375 11.32 11.55 9.63
C LEU A 375 11.91 12.88 9.12
N ASP A 376 11.07 13.76 8.56
CA ASP A 376 11.45 15.11 8.12
C ASP A 376 12.05 15.92 9.28
N LYS A 377 11.34 16.01 10.42
CA LYS A 377 11.84 16.71 11.61
C LYS A 377 13.12 16.09 12.17
N PHE A 378 13.25 14.77 12.11
CA PHE A 378 14.47 14.07 12.52
C PHE A 378 15.67 14.47 11.64
N ILE A 379 15.45 14.62 10.34
CA ILE A 379 16.47 15.08 9.39
C ILE A 379 16.80 16.55 9.62
N GLU A 380 15.79 17.43 9.73
CA GLU A 380 15.94 18.87 9.98
C GLU A 380 16.74 19.16 11.25
N ASN A 381 16.51 18.38 12.31
CA ASN A 381 17.22 18.49 13.58
C ASN A 381 18.64 17.87 13.56
N GLY A 382 19.09 17.36 12.41
CA GLY A 382 20.40 16.74 12.26
C GLY A 382 20.50 15.31 12.81
N GLY A 383 19.39 14.66 13.17
CA GLY A 383 19.36 13.28 13.66
C GLY A 383 19.86 12.27 12.63
N ALA A 384 19.66 12.56 11.34
CA ALA A 384 20.15 11.78 10.21
C ALA A 384 21.54 12.24 9.70
N ARG A 385 22.37 12.87 10.54
CA ARG A 385 23.75 13.24 10.17
C ARG A 385 24.68 12.02 10.05
N LEU A 386 25.77 12.20 9.31
CA LEU A 386 26.87 11.24 9.23
C LEU A 386 27.56 11.11 10.59
N ARG A 387 27.60 9.88 11.10
CA ARG A 387 28.28 9.48 12.33
C ARG A 387 29.62 8.86 11.99
N ASP A 388 30.64 9.21 12.75
CA ASP A 388 31.91 8.52 12.66
C ASP A 388 31.83 7.08 13.22
N TRP A 389 32.90 6.32 13.06
CA TRP A 389 32.96 4.92 13.49
C TRP A 389 32.90 4.72 15.01
N GLN A 390 33.28 5.72 15.80
CA GLN A 390 33.27 5.67 17.27
C GLN A 390 31.86 5.89 17.77
N GLU A 391 31.20 6.97 17.32
CA GLU A 391 29.80 7.27 17.64
C GLU A 391 28.89 6.12 17.21
N ALA A 392 29.08 5.60 15.99
CA ALA A 392 28.34 4.42 15.53
C ALA A 392 28.58 3.20 16.43
N GLY A 393 29.80 3.00 16.91
CA GLY A 393 30.12 1.93 17.86
C GLY A 393 29.34 2.07 19.17
N SER A 394 29.23 3.30 19.70
CA SER A 394 28.44 3.59 20.91
C SER A 394 26.96 3.31 20.70
N PHE A 395 26.39 3.74 19.56
CA PHE A 395 24.99 3.42 19.21
C PHE A 395 24.73 1.91 19.20
N ILE A 396 25.62 1.14 18.57
CA ILE A 396 25.49 -0.33 18.49
C ILE A 396 25.62 -0.99 19.87
N ASP A 397 26.51 -0.50 20.75
CA ASP A 397 26.61 -0.97 22.14
C ASP A 397 25.32 -0.70 22.93
N TRP A 398 24.77 0.51 22.85
CA TRP A 398 23.53 0.85 23.54
C TRP A 398 22.36 -0.01 23.05
N PHE A 399 22.25 -0.23 21.74
CA PHE A 399 21.22 -1.08 21.16
C PHE A 399 21.38 -2.56 21.56
N ASP A 400 22.60 -3.09 21.54
CA ASP A 400 22.88 -4.47 21.96
C ASP A 400 22.50 -4.68 23.42
N ARG A 401 22.90 -3.76 24.29
CA ARG A 401 22.52 -3.78 25.71
C ARG A 401 21.02 -3.63 25.91
N LEU A 402 20.36 -2.77 25.14
CA LEU A 402 18.91 -2.63 25.19
C LEU A 402 18.24 -3.98 24.89
N THR A 403 18.70 -4.70 23.85
CA THR A 403 18.04 -5.92 23.36
C THR A 403 18.38 -7.21 24.11
N GLN A 404 19.49 -7.25 24.86
CA GLN A 404 19.92 -8.45 25.59
C GLN A 404 19.15 -8.73 26.89
N TYR A 405 18.61 -7.70 27.54
CA TYR A 405 17.98 -7.85 28.85
C TYR A 405 16.49 -8.23 28.73
N LYS A 406 15.99 -9.04 29.68
CA LYS A 406 14.56 -9.35 29.85
C LYS A 406 14.07 -8.95 31.24
N GLY A 407 12.77 -8.95 31.48
CA GLY A 407 12.14 -8.64 32.77
C GLY A 407 11.48 -7.27 32.77
N LYS A 408 11.22 -6.65 33.91
CA LYS A 408 10.40 -5.43 33.98
C LYS A 408 11.00 -4.23 33.22
N TRP A 409 10.14 -3.41 32.62
CA TRP A 409 10.54 -2.09 32.14
C TRP A 409 10.98 -1.21 33.31
N ASP A 410 12.15 -0.57 33.21
CA ASP A 410 12.73 0.26 34.26
C ASP A 410 13.45 1.50 33.70
N ALA A 411 13.88 2.41 34.60
CA ALA A 411 14.58 3.63 34.23
C ALA A 411 15.89 3.36 33.47
N LYS A 412 16.57 2.24 33.75
CA LYS A 412 17.81 1.86 33.06
C LYS A 412 17.55 1.50 31.60
N ARG A 413 16.48 0.73 31.32
CA ARG A 413 16.04 0.41 29.95
C ARG A 413 15.56 1.65 29.22
N ASN A 414 14.78 2.50 29.88
CA ASN A 414 14.34 3.76 29.31
C ASN A 414 15.52 4.66 28.91
N LYS A 415 16.57 4.74 29.75
CA LYS A 415 17.79 5.49 29.40
C LYS A 415 18.50 4.91 28.17
N LEU A 416 18.61 3.59 28.04
CA LEU A 416 19.18 2.96 26.84
C LEU A 416 18.32 3.22 25.60
N TYR A 417 17.01 3.16 25.74
CA TYR A 417 16.05 3.48 24.68
C TYR A 417 16.22 4.94 24.22
N GLN A 418 16.29 5.88 25.16
CA GLN A 418 16.52 7.29 24.89
C GLN A 418 17.87 7.54 24.21
N GLN A 419 18.94 6.82 24.61
CA GLN A 419 20.24 6.92 23.95
C GLN A 419 20.21 6.43 22.50
N CYS A 420 19.37 5.44 22.18
CA CYS A 420 19.22 4.95 20.81
C CYS A 420 18.30 5.84 19.97
N PHE A 421 17.19 6.30 20.55
CA PHE A 421 16.06 6.81 19.77
C PHE A 421 15.66 8.24 20.13
N GLU A 422 16.37 8.89 21.06
CA GLU A 422 16.12 10.27 21.51
C GLU A 422 14.71 10.47 22.10
N VAL A 423 14.11 9.38 22.59
CA VAL A 423 12.76 9.37 23.17
C VAL A 423 12.78 8.84 24.59
N ASP A 424 12.18 9.62 25.49
CA ASP A 424 11.91 9.21 26.86
C ASP A 424 10.52 8.56 26.94
N ILE A 425 10.46 7.23 26.84
CA ILE A 425 9.20 6.47 26.93
C ILE A 425 8.52 6.68 28.28
N ASN A 426 9.27 6.84 29.37
CA ASN A 426 8.67 7.06 30.68
C ASN A 426 7.95 8.41 30.76
N SER A 427 8.44 9.44 30.07
CA SER A 427 7.70 10.71 29.95
C SER A 427 6.40 10.58 29.16
N ILE A 428 6.35 9.63 28.21
CA ILE A 428 5.21 9.43 27.31
C ILE A 428 4.17 8.47 27.92
N CYS A 429 4.62 7.39 28.55
CA CYS A 429 3.79 6.29 29.06
C CYS A 429 3.77 6.21 30.60
N GLY A 430 4.30 7.23 31.28
CA GLY A 430 4.26 7.34 32.74
C GLY A 430 2.85 7.66 33.27
N PRO A 431 2.66 7.75 34.59
CA PRO A 431 1.36 8.04 35.20
C PRO A 431 0.68 9.31 34.69
N GLU A 432 1.47 10.34 34.38
CA GLU A 432 1.03 11.63 33.83
C GLU A 432 1.30 11.76 32.32
N GLY A 433 1.71 10.67 31.68
CA GLY A 433 2.07 10.66 30.27
C GLY A 433 0.84 10.71 29.35
N PRO A 434 0.96 11.26 28.14
CA PRO A 434 -0.16 11.34 27.18
C PRO A 434 -0.59 9.97 26.63
N SER A 435 0.23 8.92 26.79
CA SER A 435 -0.04 7.57 26.27
C SER A 435 -0.39 6.58 27.36
N LYS A 436 -0.92 5.43 26.94
CA LYS A 436 -1.18 4.28 27.81
C LYS A 436 0.12 3.79 28.44
N PRO A 437 0.05 3.10 29.59
CA PRO A 437 1.23 2.52 30.22
C PRO A 437 2.03 1.62 29.28
N ILE A 438 3.34 1.66 29.38
CA ILE A 438 4.24 0.74 28.67
C ILE A 438 3.94 -0.70 29.10
N VAL A 439 4.16 -1.68 28.22
CA VAL A 439 4.06 -3.10 28.59
C VAL A 439 4.93 -3.36 29.84
N PRO A 440 4.38 -3.96 30.93
CA PRO A 440 5.10 -4.07 32.20
C PRO A 440 6.36 -4.95 32.13
N GLU A 441 6.28 -6.01 31.33
CA GLU A 441 7.40 -6.92 31.08
C GLU A 441 8.07 -6.55 29.74
N TYR A 442 9.39 -6.58 29.73
CA TYR A 442 10.24 -6.25 28.61
C TYR A 442 10.95 -7.52 28.11
N GLU A 443 10.74 -7.82 26.85
CA GLU A 443 11.50 -8.81 26.10
C GLU A 443 11.60 -8.30 24.66
N ALA A 444 12.81 -7.98 24.22
CA ALA A 444 13.07 -7.53 22.86
C ALA A 444 13.33 -8.72 21.93
N TRP A 445 12.84 -8.61 20.71
CA TRP A 445 13.19 -9.50 19.61
C TRP A 445 13.46 -8.70 18.34
N VAL A 446 14.58 -8.98 17.67
CA VAL A 446 15.07 -8.17 16.55
C VAL A 446 15.04 -8.99 15.27
N ARG A 447 14.54 -8.38 14.19
CA ARG A 447 14.76 -8.85 12.81
C ARG A 447 15.57 -7.83 12.05
N LEU A 448 16.39 -8.34 11.14
CA LEU A 448 17.21 -7.54 10.24
C LEU A 448 16.90 -7.93 8.79
N LYS A 449 16.81 -6.93 7.92
CA LYS A 449 16.96 -7.12 6.47
C LYS A 449 18.20 -6.36 6.02
N VAL A 450 19.21 -7.10 5.57
CA VAL A 450 20.48 -6.55 5.10
C VAL A 450 20.47 -6.49 3.57
N VAL A 451 20.75 -5.31 3.03
CA VAL A 451 20.94 -5.07 1.59
C VAL A 451 22.39 -4.64 1.40
N GLU A 452 23.23 -5.60 1.03
CA GLU A 452 24.67 -5.38 0.82
C GLU A 452 24.96 -4.83 -0.58
N GLY A 453 26.05 -4.09 -0.69
CA GLY A 453 26.60 -3.71 -1.98
C GLY A 453 25.76 -2.69 -2.76
N VAL A 454 24.99 -1.85 -2.07
CA VAL A 454 24.15 -0.81 -2.69
C VAL A 454 25.03 0.15 -3.50
N GLN A 455 24.69 0.32 -4.77
CA GLN A 455 25.38 1.17 -5.73
C GLN A 455 24.54 2.41 -6.06
N PHE A 456 25.16 3.42 -6.68
CA PHE A 456 24.42 4.58 -7.22
C PHE A 456 23.29 4.18 -8.17
N ALA A 457 23.49 3.15 -8.99
CA ALA A 457 22.46 2.65 -9.90
C ALA A 457 21.20 2.17 -9.17
N ASP A 458 21.33 1.65 -7.94
CA ASP A 458 20.18 1.25 -7.13
C ASP A 458 19.43 2.47 -6.57
N LEU A 459 20.14 3.56 -6.28
CA LEU A 459 19.59 4.79 -5.72
C LEU A 459 18.80 5.59 -6.78
N TYR A 460 19.35 5.65 -7.99
CA TYR A 460 18.81 6.39 -9.13
C TYR A 460 18.04 5.50 -10.11
N LYS A 461 17.50 4.38 -9.61
CA LYS A 461 16.82 3.39 -10.46
C LYS A 461 15.48 3.89 -11.00
N TYR A 462 14.80 4.79 -10.27
CA TYR A 462 13.41 5.13 -10.55
C TYR A 462 13.25 6.08 -11.73
N SER A 463 12.38 5.68 -12.65
CA SER A 463 11.87 6.52 -13.74
C SER A 463 10.52 7.06 -13.30
N PHE A 464 10.36 8.39 -13.30
CA PHE A 464 9.13 9.05 -12.86
C PHE A 464 8.31 9.53 -14.06
N HIS A 465 7.05 9.10 -14.16
CA HIS A 465 6.14 9.48 -15.25
C HIS A 465 5.03 10.39 -14.75
N PHE A 466 4.82 11.51 -15.45
CA PHE A 466 3.69 12.39 -15.23
C PHE A 466 2.50 11.88 -16.04
N LEU A 467 1.36 11.69 -15.36
CA LEU A 467 0.09 11.34 -16.00
C LEU A 467 -0.60 12.54 -16.63
#